data_AF-A0A7S2CKB1-F1
#
_entry.id   AF-A0A7S2CKB1-F1
#
_cell.length_a   1.000
_cell.length_b   1.000
_cell.length_c   1.000
_cell.angle_alpha   90.00
_cell.angle_beta   90.00
_cell.angle_gamma   90.00
#
_symmetry.space_group_name_H-M   'P 1'
#
loop_
_entity.id
_entity.type
_entity.pdbx_description
1 polymer ?
#
loop_
_entity_poly.entity_id
_entity_poly.type
_entity_poly.pdbx_seq_one_letter_code
_entity_poly.pdbx_strand_id
1 'polypeptide(L)'
;GGGGGHGNNPNGGSATAKKQSDHGGGGPNVQASLQVGATSLVVLDAPNIAMRHGLNNRFSSKGVEIASNYFKSRNHRVVGFVPDYLLDLDKVGDRKRLARVGLGDIRSSQLPDDVLLLRKLCEDGTLIGTPPQDYDDSYCIRYAETHGGSVVTNDMYRDHVGKITNHRERKECLQWMRSHLISYTFVGDEFLPNPDFKFPSN
;
A
#
# COMPACT_ATOMS: atom_id res chain seq x y z
N GLY A 1 -63.37 -55.07 -13.28
CA GLY A 1 -64.39 -55.04 -14.34
C GLY A 1 -64.12 -53.89 -15.28
N GLY A 2 -64.20 -54.14 -16.59
CA GLY A 2 -64.19 -53.20 -17.72
C GLY A 2 -62.86 -52.47 -17.95
N GLY A 3 -62.06 -52.72 -19.00
CA GLY A 3 -62.37 -52.57 -20.44
C GLY A 3 -61.79 -51.21 -20.88
N GLY A 4 -60.75 -51.08 -21.71
CA GLY A 4 -60.50 -51.70 -23.01
C GLY A 4 -60.90 -50.70 -24.11
N GLY A 5 -59.98 -50.20 -24.93
CA GLY A 5 -60.33 -49.35 -26.08
C GLY A 5 -59.17 -48.61 -26.75
N HIS A 6 -58.60 -49.22 -27.79
CA HIS A 6 -57.76 -48.60 -28.83
C HIS A 6 -58.58 -47.76 -29.83
N GLY A 7 -57.91 -46.83 -30.52
CA GLY A 7 -58.32 -46.35 -31.86
C GLY A 7 -58.00 -44.86 -32.04
N ASN A 8 -56.91 -44.48 -32.73
CA ASN A 8 -56.70 -44.34 -34.17
C ASN A 8 -56.81 -42.88 -34.67
N ASN A 9 -55.76 -42.49 -35.41
CA ASN A 9 -55.45 -41.32 -36.26
C ASN A 9 -56.59 -40.93 -37.26
N PRO A 10 -56.50 -39.95 -38.21
CA PRO A 10 -55.39 -39.04 -38.60
C PRO A 10 -55.81 -37.61 -39.11
N ASN A 11 -54.81 -36.87 -39.66
CA ASN A 11 -54.87 -36.03 -40.87
C ASN A 11 -55.17 -34.52 -40.86
N GLY A 12 -54.35 -33.80 -41.65
CA GLY A 12 -54.56 -32.47 -42.25
C GLY A 12 -53.52 -31.45 -41.78
N GLY A 13 -52.42 -31.18 -42.49
CA GLY A 13 -52.35 -30.63 -43.85
C GLY A 13 -52.22 -29.09 -43.77
N SER A 14 -51.01 -28.54 -43.67
CA SER A 14 -50.27 -27.86 -44.76
C SER A 14 -50.34 -26.32 -44.69
N ALA A 15 -49.18 -25.67 -44.51
CA ALA A 15 -48.72 -24.45 -45.23
C ALA A 15 -47.63 -23.66 -44.45
N THR A 16 -46.37 -23.94 -44.81
CA THR A 16 -45.28 -22.99 -45.14
C THR A 16 -45.28 -21.56 -44.56
N ALA A 17 -44.27 -21.22 -43.75
CA ALA A 17 -43.06 -20.43 -44.12
C ALA A 17 -42.50 -19.51 -42.99
N LYS A 18 -41.23 -19.76 -42.62
CA LYS A 18 -40.10 -18.84 -42.22
C LYS A 18 -40.44 -17.62 -41.34
N LYS A 19 -39.74 -17.29 -40.23
CA LYS A 19 -38.27 -17.21 -40.03
C LYS A 19 -37.94 -16.83 -38.55
N GLN A 20 -36.94 -17.49 -37.96
CA GLN A 20 -35.97 -17.11 -36.91
C GLN A 20 -36.24 -15.96 -35.91
N SER A 21 -36.13 -16.24 -34.60
CA SER A 21 -35.00 -15.88 -33.70
C SER A 21 -35.38 -16.17 -32.22
N ASP A 22 -34.82 -17.21 -31.59
CA ASP A 22 -33.68 -17.18 -30.64
C ASP A 22 -33.90 -16.30 -29.39
N HIS A 23 -34.35 -16.88 -28.26
CA HIS A 23 -33.60 -17.63 -27.21
C HIS A 23 -33.05 -16.75 -26.08
N GLY A 24 -33.74 -16.84 -24.94
CA GLY A 24 -33.11 -17.19 -23.66
C GLY A 24 -32.29 -16.11 -22.97
N GLY A 25 -32.93 -15.35 -22.08
CA GLY A 25 -32.25 -14.52 -21.09
C GLY A 25 -31.44 -15.37 -20.10
N GLY A 26 -30.11 -15.39 -20.29
CA GLY A 26 -29.15 -15.75 -19.27
C GLY A 26 -28.68 -14.49 -18.56
N GLY A 27 -29.11 -14.29 -17.31
CA GLY A 27 -28.57 -13.24 -16.46
C GLY A 27 -27.07 -13.46 -16.19
N PRO A 28 -26.26 -12.40 -16.08
CA PRO A 28 -24.83 -12.56 -15.86
C PRO A 28 -24.57 -13.10 -14.45
N ASN A 29 -24.04 -14.32 -14.41
CA ASN A 29 -23.44 -14.92 -13.24
C ASN A 29 -22.13 -14.17 -12.94
N VAL A 30 -22.19 -13.17 -12.05
CA VAL A 30 -21.01 -12.48 -11.55
C VAL A 30 -20.36 -13.36 -10.48
N GLN A 31 -19.67 -14.41 -10.91
CA GLN A 31 -18.59 -14.98 -10.12
C GLN A 31 -17.42 -14.02 -10.22
N ALA A 32 -17.39 -13.02 -9.33
CA ALA A 32 -16.18 -12.29 -9.04
C ALA A 32 -15.18 -13.30 -8.46
N SER A 33 -14.28 -13.79 -9.29
CA SER A 33 -13.11 -14.51 -8.84
C SER A 33 -12.30 -13.55 -7.97
N LEU A 34 -12.38 -13.73 -6.65
CA LEU A 34 -11.37 -13.20 -5.75
C LEU A 34 -10.06 -13.84 -6.18
N GLN A 35 -9.29 -13.15 -7.02
CA GLN A 35 -7.86 -13.43 -7.07
C GLN A 35 -7.39 -13.27 -5.63
N VAL A 36 -7.05 -14.38 -4.98
CA VAL A 36 -6.25 -14.36 -3.77
C VAL A 36 -4.90 -13.82 -4.24
N GLY A 37 -4.81 -12.50 -4.32
CA GLY A 37 -3.63 -11.79 -4.76
C GLY A 37 -2.48 -12.19 -3.84
N ALA A 38 -1.32 -12.47 -4.43
CA ALA A 38 -0.13 -12.73 -3.65
C ALA A 38 0.08 -11.60 -2.63
N THR A 39 0.18 -11.96 -1.36
CA THR A 39 0.33 -10.98 -0.27
C THR A 39 1.78 -10.51 -0.22
N SER A 40 2.08 -9.37 -0.83
CA SER A 40 3.41 -8.76 -0.75
C SER A 40 3.66 -8.09 0.60
N LEU A 41 4.92 -8.05 1.03
CA LEU A 41 5.38 -7.20 2.12
C LEU A 41 5.56 -5.76 1.61
N VAL A 42 4.93 -4.82 2.30
CA VAL A 42 5.06 -3.38 2.07
C VAL A 42 5.71 -2.75 3.28
N VAL A 43 6.84 -2.08 3.04
CA VAL A 43 7.61 -1.35 4.06
C VAL A 43 7.33 0.14 3.92
N LEU A 44 6.88 0.80 4.98
CA LEU A 44 6.57 2.23 4.96
C LEU A 44 7.73 3.05 5.51
N ASP A 45 8.22 3.99 4.70
CA ASP A 45 9.06 5.08 5.16
C ASP A 45 8.17 6.14 5.81
N ALA A 46 7.89 5.98 7.11
CA ALA A 46 6.87 6.75 7.80
C ALA A 46 7.17 8.26 7.83
N PRO A 47 8.41 8.73 8.11
CA PRO A 47 8.73 10.15 8.03
C PRO A 47 8.54 10.73 6.63
N ASN A 48 8.94 10.01 5.57
CA ASN A 48 8.75 10.47 4.19
C ASN A 48 7.26 10.64 3.86
N ILE A 49 6.44 9.65 4.22
CA ILE A 49 4.97 9.66 4.03
C ILE A 49 4.33 10.80 4.81
N ALA A 50 4.68 10.94 6.09
CA ALA A 50 4.13 11.97 6.96
C ALA A 50 4.43 13.38 6.45
N MET A 51 5.67 13.63 6.03
CA MET A 51 6.10 14.90 5.48
C MET A 51 5.41 15.19 4.14
N ARG A 52 5.29 14.19 3.26
CA ARG A 52 4.62 14.36 1.97
C ARG A 52 3.15 14.72 2.13
N HIS A 53 2.42 14.01 3.00
CA HIS A 53 1.02 14.30 3.32
C HIS A 53 0.86 15.70 3.95
N GLY A 54 1.80 16.09 4.82
CA GLY A 54 1.83 17.41 5.43
C GLY A 54 2.37 18.54 4.52
N LEU A 55 2.41 18.33 3.20
CA LEU A 55 2.86 19.29 2.19
C LEU A 55 4.29 19.80 2.44
N ASN A 56 5.16 18.92 2.97
CA ASN A 56 6.53 19.22 3.40
C ASN A 56 6.63 20.32 4.47
N ASN A 57 5.52 20.70 5.10
CA ASN A 57 5.46 21.78 6.09
C ASN A 57 5.09 21.28 7.50
N ARG A 58 4.60 20.04 7.62
CA ARG A 58 4.37 19.38 8.90
C ARG A 58 4.53 17.87 8.75
N PHE A 59 4.88 17.19 9.83
CA PHE A 59 4.83 15.75 9.93
C PHE A 59 3.40 15.35 10.26
N SER A 60 2.70 14.75 9.29
CA SER A 60 1.31 14.33 9.49
C SER A 60 1.22 12.85 9.82
N SER A 61 0.97 12.52 11.09
CA SER A 61 0.80 11.13 11.56
C SER A 61 -0.39 10.44 10.88
N LYS A 62 -1.46 11.21 10.56
CA LYS A 62 -2.61 10.73 9.78
C LYS A 62 -2.20 10.22 8.39
N GLY A 63 -1.23 10.87 7.75
CA GLY A 63 -0.73 10.43 6.43
C GLY A 63 -0.15 9.01 6.48
N VAL A 64 0.53 8.67 7.57
CA VAL A 64 1.08 7.33 7.81
C VAL A 64 -0.04 6.31 8.00
N GLU A 65 -1.07 6.63 8.80
CA GLU A 65 -2.24 5.77 8.98
C GLU A 65 -2.96 5.52 7.65
N ILE A 66 -3.21 6.57 6.85
CA ILE A 66 -3.85 6.46 5.53
C ILE A 66 -3.06 5.52 4.62
N ALA A 67 -1.75 5.73 4.48
CA ALA A 67 -0.90 4.88 3.64
C ALA A 67 -0.91 3.43 4.12
N SER A 68 -0.84 3.21 5.44
CA SER A 68 -0.89 1.85 6.01
C SER A 68 -2.22 1.15 5.70
N ASN A 69 -3.34 1.84 5.87
CA ASN A 69 -4.67 1.31 5.63
C ASN A 69 -4.91 1.01 4.14
N TYR A 70 -4.33 1.81 3.23
CA TYR A 70 -4.39 1.57 1.79
C TYR A 70 -3.88 0.16 1.44
N PHE A 71 -2.71 -0.23 1.96
CA PHE A 71 -2.12 -1.53 1.66
C PHE A 71 -2.75 -2.67 2.48
N LYS A 72 -3.05 -2.44 3.77
CA LYS A 72 -3.75 -3.44 4.62
C LYS A 72 -5.11 -3.84 4.04
N SER A 73 -5.91 -2.88 3.58
CA SER A 73 -7.23 -3.14 2.97
C SER A 73 -7.16 -3.94 1.65
N ARG A 74 -5.97 -4.03 1.05
CA ARG A 74 -5.66 -4.84 -0.14
C ARG A 74 -4.93 -6.14 0.21
N ASN A 75 -4.99 -6.56 1.47
CA ASN A 75 -4.44 -7.81 1.97
C ASN A 75 -2.90 -7.91 1.90
N HIS A 76 -2.20 -6.77 1.86
CA HIS A 76 -0.74 -6.74 1.98
C HIS A 76 -0.30 -6.73 3.44
N ARG A 77 0.84 -7.36 3.71
CA ARG A 77 1.50 -7.25 5.01
C ARG A 77 2.23 -5.91 5.07
N VAL A 78 1.94 -5.11 6.08
CA VAL A 78 2.47 -3.75 6.22
C VAL A 78 3.33 -3.65 7.47
N VAL A 79 4.54 -3.13 7.32
CA VAL A 79 5.44 -2.73 8.41
C VAL A 79 6.00 -1.36 8.04
N GLY A 80 6.19 -0.46 8.98
CA GLY A 80 6.82 0.83 8.76
C GLY A 80 7.85 1.12 9.82
N PHE A 81 8.79 2.01 9.52
CA PHE A 81 9.84 2.40 10.46
C PHE A 81 9.71 3.88 10.79
N VAL A 82 9.92 4.21 12.07
CA VAL A 82 9.86 5.57 12.59
C VAL A 82 10.85 5.72 13.75
N PRO A 83 11.62 6.81 13.83
CA PRO A 83 12.51 7.04 14.97
C PRO A 83 11.82 7.03 16.32
N ASP A 84 12.43 6.37 17.29
CA ASP A 84 11.95 6.33 18.68
C ASP A 84 11.75 7.72 19.27
N TYR A 85 12.59 8.69 18.90
CA TYR A 85 12.48 10.04 19.42
C TYR A 85 11.21 10.76 18.94
N LEU A 86 10.58 10.34 17.85
CA LEU A 86 9.29 10.86 17.37
C LEU A 86 8.11 10.22 18.12
N LEU A 87 8.33 9.09 18.80
CA LEU A 87 7.34 8.41 19.63
C LEU A 87 7.35 8.89 21.08
N ASP A 88 8.33 9.71 21.49
CA ASP A 88 8.45 10.23 22.85
C ASP A 88 7.66 11.54 23.00
N LEU A 89 6.50 11.44 23.68
CA LEU A 89 5.53 12.53 23.79
C LEU A 89 6.10 13.76 24.51
N ASP A 90 6.89 13.54 25.57
CA ASP A 90 7.50 14.60 26.36
C ASP A 90 8.63 15.27 25.56
N LYS A 91 9.53 14.47 24.96
CA LYS A 91 10.63 15.03 24.15
C LYS A 91 10.12 15.74 22.90
N VAL A 92 9.05 15.25 22.27
CA VAL A 92 8.40 15.95 21.14
C VAL A 92 7.81 17.27 21.61
N GLY A 93 7.09 17.29 22.75
CA GLY A 93 6.52 18.50 23.32
C GLY A 93 7.57 19.56 23.65
N ASP A 94 8.66 19.15 24.30
CA ASP A 94 9.79 20.02 24.64
C ASP A 94 10.47 20.58 23.40
N ARG A 95 10.76 19.75 22.40
CA ARG A 95 11.36 20.23 21.13
C ARG A 95 10.44 21.18 20.37
N LYS A 96 9.12 20.92 20.35
CA LYS A 96 8.15 21.87 19.77
C LYS A 96 8.12 23.19 20.52
N ARG A 97 8.34 23.20 21.84
CA ARG A 97 8.43 24.43 22.65
C ARG A 97 9.70 25.21 22.32
N LEU A 98 10.85 24.52 22.28
CA LEU A 98 12.15 25.12 21.92
C LEU A 98 12.15 25.68 20.48
N ALA A 99 11.61 24.94 19.52
CA ALA A 99 11.52 25.38 18.12
C ALA A 99 10.67 26.65 17.96
N ARG A 100 9.58 26.79 18.74
CA ARG A 100 8.71 27.99 18.72
C ARG A 100 9.41 29.25 19.23
N VAL A 101 10.41 29.11 20.10
CA VAL A 101 11.20 30.22 20.63
C VAL A 101 12.55 30.40 19.91
N GLY A 102 12.76 29.69 18.79
CA GLY A 102 13.98 29.80 17.98
C GLY A 102 15.22 29.12 18.57
N LEU A 103 15.06 28.24 19.56
CA LEU A 103 16.15 27.55 20.28
C LEU A 103 16.24 26.04 19.96
N GLY A 104 15.57 25.57 18.91
CA GLY A 104 15.54 24.15 18.54
C GLY A 104 16.36 23.83 17.30
N ASP A 105 17.18 22.78 17.36
CA ASP A 105 17.98 22.28 16.22
C ASP A 105 17.14 21.53 15.17
N ILE A 106 15.95 21.07 15.56
CA ILE A 106 15.00 20.37 14.70
C ILE A 106 13.88 21.32 14.32
N ARG A 107 13.53 21.36 13.03
CA ARG A 107 12.38 22.13 12.57
C ARG A 107 11.12 21.52 13.18
N SER A 108 10.28 22.35 13.80
CA SER A 108 9.00 21.90 14.36
C SER A 108 8.13 21.16 13.34
N SER A 109 8.30 21.45 12.05
CA SER A 109 7.66 20.77 10.93
C SER A 109 8.04 19.29 10.80
N GLN A 110 9.17 18.85 11.35
CA GLN A 110 9.60 17.45 11.33
C GLN A 110 9.13 16.65 12.55
N LEU A 111 8.49 17.31 13.53
CA LEU A 111 7.95 16.67 14.72
C LEU A 111 6.48 16.28 14.50
N PRO A 112 6.02 15.11 14.95
CA PRO A 112 4.69 14.60 14.60
C PRO A 112 3.59 15.47 15.15
N ASP A 113 2.54 15.71 14.37
CA ASP A 113 1.34 16.42 14.83
C ASP A 113 0.58 15.62 15.90
N ASP A 114 0.54 14.30 15.78
CA ASP A 114 -0.09 13.38 16.72
C ASP A 114 0.84 12.20 17.07
N VAL A 115 1.45 12.24 18.26
CA VAL A 115 2.34 11.18 18.76
C VAL A 115 1.53 9.96 19.24
N LEU A 116 0.31 10.16 19.75
CA LEU A 116 -0.53 9.08 20.26
C LEU A 116 -0.98 8.17 19.13
N LEU A 117 -1.32 8.75 17.97
CA LEU A 117 -1.61 7.96 16.77
C LEU A 117 -0.42 7.10 16.34
N LEU A 118 0.81 7.64 16.33
CA LEU A 118 1.99 6.85 16.00
C LEU A 118 2.22 5.71 17.00
N ARG A 119 2.03 5.96 18.31
CA ARG A 119 2.12 4.92 19.34
C ARG A 119 1.08 3.82 19.14
N LYS A 120 -0.15 4.18 18.81
CA LYS A 120 -1.20 3.20 18.47
C LYS A 120 -0.80 2.32 17.28
N LEU A 121 -0.20 2.92 16.25
CA LEU A 121 0.36 2.17 15.11
C LEU A 121 1.59 1.32 15.50
N CYS A 122 2.30 1.64 16.57
CA CYS A 122 3.34 0.75 17.11
C CYS A 122 2.75 -0.41 17.89
N GLU A 123 1.73 -0.16 18.72
CA GLU A 123 1.04 -1.18 19.51
C GLU A 123 0.37 -2.25 18.64
N ASP A 124 -0.15 -1.88 17.47
CA ASP A 124 -0.74 -2.83 16.51
C ASP A 124 0.29 -3.51 15.58
N GLY A 125 1.59 -3.21 15.77
CA GLY A 125 2.70 -3.77 15.01
C GLY A 125 2.90 -3.19 13.61
N THR A 126 2.17 -2.13 13.24
CA THR A 126 2.32 -1.45 11.95
C THR A 126 3.61 -0.66 11.86
N LEU A 127 3.98 0.05 12.93
CA LEU A 127 5.18 0.87 13.00
C LEU A 127 6.17 0.28 14.01
N ILE A 128 7.44 0.27 13.64
CA ILE A 128 8.54 -0.19 14.47
C ILE A 128 9.46 1.00 14.75
N GLY A 129 9.75 1.21 16.03
CA GLY A 129 10.71 2.19 16.50
C GLY A 129 12.12 1.88 16.02
N THR A 130 12.82 2.88 15.49
CA THR A 130 14.24 2.80 15.14
C THR A 130 15.10 3.56 16.15
N PRO A 131 16.30 3.05 16.49
CA PRO A 131 17.20 3.73 17.40
C PRO A 131 17.52 5.16 16.93
N PRO A 132 17.55 6.14 17.84
CA PRO A 132 17.99 7.48 17.50
C PRO A 132 19.48 7.44 17.13
N GLN A 133 19.82 8.02 15.98
CA GLN A 133 21.15 8.13 15.33
C GLN A 133 21.42 7.22 14.14
N ASP A 134 20.55 6.25 13.86
CA ASP A 134 20.58 5.53 12.59
C ASP A 134 19.76 6.26 11.52
N TYR A 135 20.14 6.08 10.25
CA TYR A 135 19.32 6.52 9.13
C TYR A 135 18.13 5.55 9.01
N ASP A 136 16.90 6.01 9.25
CA ASP A 136 15.68 5.20 9.18
C ASP A 136 15.54 4.45 7.84
N ASP A 137 15.98 5.12 6.78
CA ASP A 137 16.09 4.62 5.41
C ASP A 137 16.76 3.25 5.32
N SER A 138 17.80 3.03 6.14
CA SER A 138 18.58 1.78 6.12
C SER A 138 17.79 0.59 6.64
N TYR A 139 16.93 0.79 7.65
CA TYR A 139 16.03 -0.25 8.14
C TYR A 139 14.96 -0.58 7.10
N CYS A 140 14.40 0.44 6.44
CA CYS A 140 13.40 0.23 5.40
C CYS A 140 13.94 -0.63 4.25
N ILE A 141 15.09 -0.23 3.69
CA ILE A 141 15.75 -0.93 2.58
C ILE A 141 16.14 -2.35 3.02
N ARG A 142 16.88 -2.49 4.13
CA ARG A 142 17.38 -3.80 4.58
C ARG A 142 16.25 -4.78 4.86
N TYR A 143 15.17 -4.32 5.48
CA TYR A 143 14.03 -5.17 5.80
C TYR A 143 13.32 -5.64 4.53
N ALA A 144 13.09 -4.73 3.58
CA ALA A 144 12.51 -5.07 2.28
C ALA A 144 13.41 -6.03 1.49
N GLU A 145 14.71 -5.76 1.36
CA GLU A 145 15.67 -6.64 0.67
C GLU A 145 15.65 -8.06 1.26
N THR A 146 15.70 -8.17 2.59
CA THR A 146 15.79 -9.47 3.28
C THR A 146 14.53 -10.32 3.10
N HIS A 147 13.38 -9.69 2.91
CA HIS A 147 12.08 -10.37 2.92
C HIS A 147 11.34 -10.29 1.57
N GLY A 148 12.01 -9.86 0.49
CA GLY A 148 11.38 -9.67 -0.82
C GLY A 148 10.25 -8.62 -0.80
N GLY A 149 10.35 -7.62 0.06
CA GLY A 149 9.36 -6.55 0.22
C GLY A 149 9.62 -5.35 -0.68
N SER A 150 8.63 -4.45 -0.75
CA SER A 150 8.74 -3.17 -1.46
C SER A 150 8.58 -2.00 -0.49
N VAL A 151 9.35 -0.93 -0.68
CA VAL A 151 9.36 0.25 0.21
C VAL A 151 8.54 1.38 -0.40
N VAL A 152 7.60 1.93 0.36
CA VAL A 152 6.84 3.13 0.00
C VAL A 152 7.64 4.35 0.42
N THR A 153 8.29 5.00 -0.54
CA THR A 153 9.08 6.21 -0.33
C THR A 153 9.17 7.01 -1.63
N ASN A 154 9.32 8.33 -1.50
CA ASN A 154 9.72 9.21 -2.60
C ASN A 154 11.21 9.57 -2.54
N ASP A 155 11.94 9.08 -1.53
CA ASP A 155 13.39 9.26 -1.48
C ASP A 155 14.08 8.30 -2.45
N MET A 156 15.15 8.80 -3.07
CA MET A 156 16.01 8.03 -3.95
C MET A 156 17.24 7.49 -3.21
N TYR A 157 17.30 7.66 -1.88
CA TYR A 157 18.35 7.22 -0.96
C TYR A 157 19.76 7.50 -1.52
N ARG A 158 19.97 8.73 -2.01
CA ARG A 158 21.19 9.11 -2.73
C ARG A 158 22.46 8.87 -1.91
N ASP A 159 22.38 9.10 -0.61
CA ASP A 159 23.50 8.90 0.31
C ASP A 159 23.83 7.42 0.48
N HIS A 160 22.81 6.54 0.49
CA HIS A 160 23.01 5.09 0.51
C HIS A 160 23.75 4.63 -0.75
N VAL A 161 23.26 5.05 -1.93
CA VAL A 161 23.88 4.72 -3.22
C VAL A 161 25.28 5.33 -3.36
N GLY A 162 25.50 6.52 -2.80
CA GLY A 162 26.78 7.25 -2.85
C GLY A 162 27.90 6.59 -2.05
N LYS A 163 27.56 5.83 -1.00
CA LYS A 163 28.54 5.08 -0.19
C LYS A 163 29.07 3.83 -0.89
N ILE A 164 28.40 3.35 -1.94
CA ILE A 164 28.80 2.14 -2.69
C ILE A 164 29.87 2.50 -3.72
N THR A 165 31.12 2.16 -3.43
CA THR A 165 32.28 2.46 -4.29
C THR A 165 32.44 1.46 -5.45
N ASN A 166 32.01 0.22 -5.27
CA ASN A 166 32.02 -0.80 -6.31
C ASN A 166 30.92 -0.53 -7.34
N HIS A 167 31.32 -0.32 -8.60
CA HIS A 167 30.39 0.02 -9.68
C HIS A 167 29.34 -1.07 -9.95
N ARG A 168 29.70 -2.35 -9.80
CA ARG A 168 28.78 -3.48 -10.02
C ARG A 168 27.71 -3.52 -8.93
N GLU A 169 28.13 -3.48 -7.66
CA GLU A 169 27.22 -3.47 -6.51
C GLU A 169 26.29 -2.25 -6.56
N ARG A 170 26.82 -1.08 -6.96
CA ARG A 170 26.02 0.13 -7.13
C ARG A 170 24.95 -0.04 -8.20
N LYS A 171 25.27 -0.69 -9.32
CA LYS A 171 24.31 -0.97 -10.40
C LYS A 171 23.23 -1.95 -9.94
N GLU A 172 23.61 -3.00 -9.20
CA GLU A 172 22.69 -3.99 -8.63
C GLU A 172 21.74 -3.34 -7.62
N CYS A 173 22.26 -2.50 -6.71
CA CYS A 173 21.47 -1.69 -5.77
C CYS A 173 20.46 -0.79 -6.50
N LEU A 174 20.90 -0.02 -7.50
CA LEU A 174 20.00 0.84 -8.28
C LEU A 174 18.93 0.04 -9.04
N GLN A 175 19.24 -1.17 -9.50
CA GLN A 175 18.27 -2.04 -10.15
C GLN A 175 17.24 -2.58 -9.16
N TRP A 176 17.68 -2.97 -7.96
CA TRP A 176 16.80 -3.38 -6.88
C TRP A 176 15.85 -2.23 -6.50
N MET A 177 16.38 -1.03 -6.25
CA MET A 177 15.57 0.15 -5.89
C MET A 177 14.50 0.46 -6.93
N ARG A 178 14.84 0.42 -8.23
CA ARG A 178 13.86 0.65 -9.31
C ARG A 178 12.68 -0.32 -9.30
N SER A 179 12.90 -1.54 -8.79
CA SER A 179 11.89 -2.61 -8.79
C SER A 179 11.12 -2.68 -7.47
N HIS A 180 11.68 -2.15 -6.38
CA HIS A 180 11.13 -2.32 -5.03
C HIS A 180 10.69 -1.00 -4.38
N LEU A 181 11.02 0.16 -4.95
CA LEU A 181 10.54 1.45 -4.43
C LEU A 181 9.19 1.84 -5.07
N ILE A 182 8.21 2.08 -4.22
CA ILE A 182 6.86 2.53 -4.57
C ILE A 182 6.81 4.04 -4.33
N SER A 183 7.03 4.82 -5.40
CA SER A 183 6.74 6.25 -5.35
C SER A 183 5.25 6.50 -5.21
N TYR A 184 4.86 7.65 -4.69
CA TYR A 184 3.47 7.95 -4.38
C TYR A 184 3.21 9.45 -4.28
N THR A 185 1.93 9.81 -4.25
CA THR A 185 1.48 11.16 -3.91
C THR A 185 0.23 11.10 -3.04
N PHE A 186 -0.21 12.27 -2.59
CA PHE A 186 -1.49 12.46 -1.94
C PHE A 186 -2.36 13.44 -2.72
N VAL A 187 -3.66 13.18 -2.76
CA VAL A 187 -4.70 14.13 -3.22
C VAL A 187 -5.60 14.41 -2.02
N GLY A 188 -5.24 15.42 -1.22
CA GLY A 188 -5.82 15.58 0.12
C GLY A 188 -5.48 14.37 1.00
N ASP A 189 -6.50 13.74 1.60
CA ASP A 189 -6.37 12.52 2.41
C ASP A 189 -6.41 11.22 1.56
N GLU A 190 -6.35 11.31 0.23
CA GLU A 190 -6.30 10.15 -0.65
C GLU A 190 -4.84 9.77 -0.95
N PHE A 191 -4.41 8.58 -0.51
CA PHE A 191 -3.10 8.04 -0.85
C PHE A 191 -3.12 7.38 -2.23
N LEU A 192 -2.22 7.84 -3.11
CA LEU A 192 -2.10 7.36 -4.48
C LEU A 192 -0.68 6.86 -4.72
N PRO A 193 -0.43 5.54 -4.64
CA PRO A 193 0.85 4.98 -5.08
C PRO A 193 0.99 5.10 -6.60
N ASN A 194 2.21 5.01 -7.10
CA ASN A 194 2.51 5.01 -8.53
C ASN A 194 1.67 3.92 -9.24
N PRO A 195 0.77 4.30 -10.16
CA PRO A 195 -0.12 3.34 -10.83
C PRO A 195 0.62 2.32 -11.71
N ASP A 196 1.83 2.68 -12.14
CA ASP A 196 2.68 1.83 -12.98
C ASP A 196 3.54 0.87 -12.15
N PHE A 197 3.61 1.04 -10.82
CA PHE A 197 4.34 0.10 -9.96
C PHE A 197 3.70 -1.29 -10.03
N LYS A 198 4.55 -2.31 -10.15
CA LYS A 198 4.18 -3.72 -10.06
C LYS A 198 5.06 -4.36 -9.01
N PHE A 199 4.44 -5.06 -8.07
CA PHE A 199 5.19 -5.85 -7.10
C PHE A 199 6.09 -6.84 -7.84
N PRO A 200 7.37 -6.95 -7.46
CA PRO A 200 8.26 -7.98 -7.98
C PRO A 200 7.66 -9.37 -7.76
N SER A 201 7.84 -10.25 -8.74
CA SER A 201 7.53 -11.68 -8.57
C SER A 201 8.51 -12.29 -7.58
N ASN A 202 7.98 -12.99 -6.57
CA ASN A 202 8.77 -13.83 -5.67
C ASN A 202 9.20 -15.14 -6.34
#